data_AF-A0A9E4ECJ9-F1
#
_entry.id   AF-A0A9E4ECJ9-F1
#
_cell.length_a   1.000
_cell.length_b   1.000
_cell.length_c   1.000
_cell.angle_alpha   90.00
_cell.angle_beta   90.00
_cell.angle_gamma   90.00
#
_symmetry.space_group_name_H-M   'P 1'
#
loop_
_entity.id
_entity.type
_entity.pdbx_description
1 polymer ?
#
loop_
_entity_poly.entity_id
_entity_poly.type
_entity_poly.pdbx_seq_one_letter_code
_entity_poly.pdbx_strand_id
1 'polypeptide(L)'
;MFSMSMFREHWIGGLVVYSAFFTVSLIATFAVPILYDTVPQEWNPTIPPVRDIVKIVGCFAVAVLFGLWPDVDIKSKSQKIFYSVLFALNVVLIVFLQKYLESALLGLFAMLPIMSKHRGWTHARVTMILIPSVFLLIPIYAAYSEWRTDGTVLDALNALREWEGLMDTVRSGFPFYVASFIGYATHLHLDGILFRSRKAQRQKVRAKK
;
A
#
# COMPACT_ATOMS: atom_id res chain seq x y z
N MET A 1 -23.50 -0.13 9.61
CA MET A 1 -23.82 -0.56 8.24
C MET A 1 -23.11 0.40 7.29
N PHE A 2 -22.08 -0.07 6.58
CA PHE A 2 -21.32 0.77 5.65
C PHE A 2 -22.23 1.10 4.45
N SER A 3 -22.61 2.38 4.29
CA SER A 3 -23.55 2.79 3.24
C SER A 3 -22.87 2.76 1.86
N MET A 4 -23.67 2.71 0.79
CA MET A 4 -23.12 2.81 -0.57
C MET A 4 -22.43 4.16 -0.85
N SER A 5 -22.75 5.23 -0.10
CA SER A 5 -22.06 6.51 -0.21
C SER A 5 -20.64 6.44 0.34
N MET A 6 -20.46 5.82 1.50
CA MET A 6 -19.14 5.67 2.14
C MET A 6 -18.18 4.88 1.25
N PHE A 7 -18.61 3.76 0.67
CA PHE A 7 -17.76 3.01 -0.26
C PHE A 7 -17.29 3.86 -1.45
N ARG A 8 -18.21 4.64 -2.03
CA ARG A 8 -17.90 5.50 -3.18
C ARG A 8 -16.89 6.58 -2.82
N GLU A 9 -17.05 7.22 -1.68
CA GLU A 9 -16.14 8.28 -1.22
C GLU A 9 -14.71 7.77 -1.08
N HIS A 10 -14.52 6.56 -0.55
CA HIS A 10 -13.18 6.01 -0.29
C HIS A 10 -12.42 5.61 -1.56
N TRP A 11 -13.06 4.89 -2.51
CA TRP A 11 -12.36 4.52 -3.75
C TRP A 11 -12.16 5.73 -4.69
N ILE A 12 -13.15 6.65 -4.76
CA ILE A 12 -13.01 7.89 -5.54
C ILE A 12 -11.92 8.76 -4.92
N GLY A 13 -11.88 8.87 -3.58
CA GLY A 13 -10.84 9.60 -2.88
C GLY A 13 -9.45 9.08 -3.22
N GLY A 14 -9.23 7.76 -3.08
CA GLY A 14 -7.95 7.13 -3.43
C GLY A 14 -7.56 7.40 -4.90
N LEU A 15 -8.52 7.27 -5.83
CA LEU A 15 -8.29 7.54 -7.25
C LEU A 15 -7.91 9.00 -7.51
N VAL A 16 -8.68 9.96 -6.98
CA VAL A 16 -8.49 11.40 -7.23
C VAL A 16 -7.17 11.89 -6.64
N VAL A 17 -6.89 11.54 -5.38
CA VAL A 17 -5.66 12.00 -4.70
C VAL A 17 -4.42 11.40 -5.37
N TYR A 18 -4.46 10.11 -5.73
CA TYR A 18 -3.35 9.49 -6.44
C TYR A 18 -3.19 10.05 -7.86
N SER A 19 -4.28 10.36 -8.57
CA SER A 19 -4.22 11.02 -9.89
C SER A 19 -3.53 12.38 -9.82
N ALA A 20 -3.88 13.19 -8.82
CA ALA A 20 -3.27 14.49 -8.59
C ALA A 20 -1.78 14.34 -8.28
N PHE A 21 -1.42 13.44 -7.37
CA PHE A 21 -0.03 13.12 -7.06
C PHE A 21 0.75 12.66 -8.29
N PHE A 22 0.21 11.69 -9.04
CA PHE A 22 0.83 11.12 -10.23
C PHE A 22 1.08 12.20 -11.29
N THR A 23 0.12 13.09 -11.52
CA THR A 23 0.26 14.19 -12.48
C THR A 23 1.38 15.15 -12.08
N VAL A 24 1.42 15.57 -10.81
CA VAL A 24 2.49 16.45 -10.30
C VAL A 24 3.85 15.75 -10.39
N SER A 25 3.91 14.48 -10.00
CA SER A 25 5.15 13.68 -10.05
C SER A 25 5.61 13.44 -11.50
N LEU A 26 4.69 13.23 -12.43
CA LEU A 26 4.98 13.09 -13.86
C LEU A 26 5.54 14.38 -14.45
N ILE A 27 4.92 15.53 -14.13
CA ILE A 27 5.44 16.84 -14.54
C ILE A 27 6.85 17.05 -14.00
N ALA A 28 7.08 16.76 -12.71
CA ALA A 28 8.39 16.87 -12.10
C ALA A 28 9.43 15.98 -12.80
N THR A 29 9.06 14.74 -13.12
CA THR A 29 9.93 13.76 -13.80
C THR A 29 10.54 14.33 -15.07
N PHE A 30 9.75 15.04 -15.87
CA PHE A 30 10.23 15.68 -17.11
C PHE A 30 10.85 17.06 -16.88
N ALA A 31 10.28 17.88 -15.98
CA ALA A 31 10.73 19.25 -15.78
C ALA A 31 12.13 19.31 -15.14
N VAL A 32 12.45 18.45 -14.18
CA VAL A 32 13.73 18.52 -13.45
C VAL A 32 14.93 18.28 -14.37
N PRO A 33 14.99 17.24 -15.22
CA PRO A 33 16.10 17.05 -16.15
C PRO A 33 16.22 18.16 -17.20
N ILE A 34 15.11 18.83 -17.57
CA ILE A 34 15.14 19.99 -18.48
C ILE A 34 15.77 21.22 -17.80
N LEU A 35 15.54 21.38 -16.49
CA LEU A 35 16.09 22.48 -15.71
C LEU A 35 17.52 22.21 -15.22
N TYR A 36 17.91 20.94 -15.10
CA TYR A 36 19.19 20.49 -14.57
C TYR A 36 19.75 19.35 -15.42
N ASP A 37 20.65 19.68 -16.35
CA ASP A 37 21.26 18.73 -17.30
C ASP A 37 22.06 17.59 -16.63
N THR A 38 22.36 17.69 -15.34
CA THR A 38 23.06 16.66 -14.57
C THR A 38 22.14 15.57 -14.02
N VAL A 39 20.82 15.76 -14.09
CA VAL A 39 19.84 14.84 -13.51
C VAL A 39 19.36 13.83 -14.56
N PRO A 40 19.50 12.52 -14.32
CA PRO A 40 19.05 11.51 -15.27
C PRO A 40 17.53 11.47 -15.38
N GLN A 41 16.99 11.03 -16.52
CA GLN A 41 15.53 10.93 -16.73
C GLN A 41 14.81 10.01 -15.73
N GLU A 42 15.50 9.03 -15.17
CA GLU A 42 14.96 8.05 -14.21
C GLU A 42 15.19 8.42 -12.74
N TRP A 43 15.45 9.71 -12.47
CA TRP A 43 15.72 10.21 -11.12
C TRP A 43 14.56 10.07 -10.14
N ASN A 44 13.31 10.01 -10.61
CA ASN A 44 12.12 10.02 -9.77
C ASN A 44 11.59 8.60 -9.53
N PRO A 45 11.82 8.00 -8.34
CA PRO A 45 11.36 6.64 -8.05
C PRO A 45 9.88 6.59 -7.62
N THR A 46 9.21 7.74 -7.42
CA THR A 46 7.88 7.77 -6.80
C THR A 46 6.75 7.34 -7.74
N ILE A 47 7.01 7.32 -9.04
CA ILE A 47 6.12 6.78 -10.07
C ILE A 47 6.87 5.73 -10.89
N PRO A 48 6.17 4.77 -11.50
CA PRO A 48 6.82 3.82 -12.39
C PRO A 48 7.42 4.53 -13.62
N PRO A 49 8.38 3.91 -14.31
CA PRO A 49 8.84 4.41 -15.60
C PRO A 49 7.66 4.66 -16.54
N VAL A 50 7.65 5.81 -17.22
CA VAL A 50 6.51 6.24 -18.07
C VAL A 50 6.18 5.26 -19.20
N ARG A 51 7.17 4.46 -19.63
CA ARG A 51 7.02 3.40 -20.62
C ARG A 51 6.35 2.13 -20.08
N ASP A 52 6.32 1.96 -18.76
CA ASP A 52 5.78 0.77 -18.09
C ASP A 52 4.30 0.99 -17.71
N ILE A 53 3.44 0.94 -18.73
CA ILE A 53 2.00 1.17 -18.59
C ILE A 53 1.38 0.19 -17.60
N VAL A 54 1.87 -1.05 -17.55
CA VAL A 54 1.37 -2.09 -16.64
C VAL A 54 1.61 -1.70 -15.19
N LYS A 55 2.81 -1.23 -14.83
CA LYS A 55 3.07 -0.75 -13.47
C LYS A 55 2.27 0.50 -13.13
N ILE A 56 2.05 1.40 -14.10
CA ILE A 56 1.23 2.60 -13.89
C ILE A 56 -0.20 2.18 -13.52
N VAL A 57 -0.85 1.36 -14.36
CA VAL A 57 -2.19 0.83 -14.09
C VAL A 57 -2.22 0.08 -12.75
N GLY A 58 -1.18 -0.72 -12.47
CA GLY A 58 -1.01 -1.41 -11.20
C GLY A 58 -0.99 -0.46 -10.00
N CYS A 59 -0.26 0.67 -10.08
CA CYS A 59 -0.24 1.66 -9.02
C CYS A 59 -1.60 2.32 -8.80
N PHE A 60 -2.34 2.64 -9.87
CA PHE A 60 -3.71 3.15 -9.75
C PHE A 60 -4.65 2.14 -9.08
N ALA A 61 -4.57 0.87 -9.47
CA ALA A 61 -5.34 -0.20 -8.84
C ALA A 61 -4.98 -0.33 -7.34
N VAL A 62 -3.68 -0.30 -7.02
CA VAL A 62 -3.18 -0.36 -5.64
C VAL A 62 -3.66 0.83 -4.81
N ALA A 63 -3.60 2.05 -5.33
CA ALA A 63 -4.08 3.24 -4.64
C ALA A 63 -5.58 3.16 -4.32
N VAL A 64 -6.39 2.68 -5.26
CA VAL A 64 -7.82 2.45 -5.05
C VAL A 64 -8.07 1.37 -4.00
N LEU A 65 -7.39 0.23 -4.12
CA LEU A 65 -7.53 -0.88 -3.17
C LEU A 65 -7.14 -0.44 -1.76
N PHE A 66 -6.01 0.24 -1.59
CA PHE A 66 -5.56 0.71 -0.28
C PHE A 66 -6.44 1.84 0.29
N GLY A 67 -7.13 2.61 -0.56
CA GLY A 67 -8.22 3.49 -0.13
C GLY A 67 -9.44 2.75 0.45
N LEU A 68 -9.60 1.47 0.11
CA LEU A 68 -10.69 0.61 0.60
C LEU A 68 -10.26 -0.35 1.71
N TRP A 69 -8.96 -0.61 1.85
CA TRP A 69 -8.42 -1.67 2.69
C TRP A 69 -8.79 -1.58 4.17
N PRO A 70 -8.76 -0.40 4.83
CA PRO A 70 -9.05 -0.35 6.27
C PRO A 70 -10.42 -0.92 6.67
N ASP A 71 -11.42 -0.82 5.80
CA ASP A 71 -12.79 -1.35 5.98
C ASP A 71 -12.95 -2.85 5.69
N VAL A 72 -11.85 -3.57 5.48
CA VAL A 72 -11.87 -5.04 5.37
C VAL A 72 -12.24 -5.69 6.71
N ASP A 73 -12.13 -4.94 7.82
CA ASP A 73 -12.48 -5.33 9.19
C ASP A 73 -14.00 -5.43 9.45
N ILE A 74 -14.85 -4.92 8.56
CA ILE A 74 -16.32 -4.97 8.69
C ILE A 74 -17.02 -5.53 7.46
N LYS A 75 -18.26 -5.98 7.64
CA LYS A 75 -19.13 -6.41 6.54
C LYS A 75 -19.38 -5.23 5.57
N SER A 76 -18.65 -5.20 4.47
CA SER A 76 -18.63 -4.13 3.48
C SER A 76 -18.37 -4.64 2.06
N LYS A 77 -18.58 -3.79 1.05
CA LYS A 77 -18.17 -4.09 -0.33
C LYS A 77 -16.65 -4.23 -0.44
N SER A 78 -15.90 -3.39 0.27
CA SER A 78 -14.43 -3.47 0.38
C SER A 78 -14.01 -4.86 0.84
N GLN A 79 -14.59 -5.34 1.95
CA GLN A 79 -14.34 -6.67 2.46
C GLN A 79 -14.59 -7.75 1.40
N LYS A 80 -15.75 -7.72 0.73
CA LYS A 80 -16.06 -8.70 -0.32
C LYS A 80 -15.03 -8.70 -1.44
N ILE A 81 -14.57 -7.53 -1.90
CA ILE A 81 -13.54 -7.43 -2.95
C ILE A 81 -12.23 -8.07 -2.47
N PHE A 82 -11.73 -7.68 -1.30
CA PHE A 82 -10.46 -8.18 -0.78
C PHE A 82 -10.48 -9.69 -0.52
N TYR A 83 -11.51 -10.22 0.15
CA TYR A 83 -11.60 -11.65 0.40
C TYR A 83 -11.84 -12.48 -0.86
N SER A 84 -12.49 -11.92 -1.89
CA SER A 84 -12.60 -12.61 -3.19
C SER A 84 -11.24 -12.74 -3.88
N VAL A 85 -10.43 -11.68 -3.85
CA VAL A 85 -9.06 -11.72 -4.39
C VAL A 85 -8.19 -12.68 -3.58
N LEU A 86 -8.22 -12.60 -2.25
CA LEU A 86 -7.46 -13.49 -1.37
C LEU A 86 -7.89 -14.96 -1.52
N PHE A 87 -9.17 -15.23 -1.73
CA PHE A 87 -9.68 -16.56 -2.03
C PHE A 87 -9.15 -17.06 -3.37
N ALA A 88 -9.25 -16.26 -4.44
CA ALA A 88 -8.72 -16.63 -5.76
C ALA A 88 -7.19 -16.90 -5.71
N LEU A 89 -6.43 -16.06 -5.00
CA LEU A 89 -5.00 -16.26 -4.79
C LEU A 89 -4.71 -17.55 -4.01
N ASN A 90 -5.49 -17.86 -2.98
CA ASN A 90 -5.36 -19.13 -2.25
C ASN A 90 -5.65 -20.34 -3.15
N VAL A 91 -6.69 -20.28 -3.99
CA VAL A 91 -6.98 -21.34 -4.97
C VAL A 91 -5.80 -21.51 -5.91
N VAL A 92 -5.20 -20.42 -6.38
CA VAL A 92 -4.03 -20.51 -7.26
C VAL A 92 -2.83 -21.15 -6.57
N LEU A 93 -2.53 -20.72 -5.34
CA LEU A 93 -1.43 -21.26 -4.55
C LEU A 93 -1.59 -22.77 -4.29
N ILE A 94 -2.80 -23.22 -3.95
CA ILE A 94 -3.09 -24.62 -3.64
C ILE A 94 -3.13 -25.47 -4.91
N VAL A 95 -3.98 -25.10 -5.87
CA VAL A 95 -4.33 -25.98 -7.00
C VAL A 95 -3.23 -25.99 -8.06
N PHE A 96 -2.71 -24.82 -8.43
CA PHE A 96 -1.77 -24.71 -9.55
C PHE A 96 -0.31 -24.69 -9.10
N LEU A 97 -0.01 -24.05 -7.96
CA LEU A 97 1.38 -23.88 -7.50
C LEU A 97 1.81 -24.88 -6.43
N GLN A 98 0.88 -25.62 -5.82
CA GLN A 98 1.16 -26.58 -4.73
C GLN A 98 1.94 -25.94 -3.55
N LYS A 99 1.75 -24.63 -3.35
CA LYS A 99 2.41 -23.79 -2.33
C LYS A 99 1.57 -23.70 -1.07
N TYR A 100 1.50 -24.82 -0.35
CA TYR A 100 0.59 -24.99 0.79
C TYR A 100 0.96 -24.11 1.99
N LEU A 101 2.27 -23.92 2.26
CA LEU A 101 2.72 -23.07 3.36
C LEU A 101 2.35 -21.60 3.11
N GLU A 102 2.64 -21.10 1.90
CA GLU A 102 2.31 -19.73 1.50
C GLU A 102 0.80 -19.49 1.51
N SER A 103 0.01 -20.48 1.08
CA SER A 103 -1.45 -20.43 1.20
C SER A 103 -1.93 -20.39 2.66
N ALA A 104 -1.37 -21.23 3.52
CA ALA A 104 -1.72 -21.24 4.94
C ALA A 104 -1.39 -19.90 5.61
N LEU A 105 -0.22 -19.34 5.32
CA LEU A 105 0.19 -18.01 5.80
C LEU A 105 -0.73 -16.91 5.25
N LEU A 106 -1.05 -16.94 3.96
CA LEU A 106 -1.96 -15.98 3.34
C LEU A 106 -3.34 -16.03 4.00
N GLY A 107 -3.89 -17.22 4.21
CA GLY A 107 -5.15 -17.43 4.91
C GLY A 107 -5.11 -16.94 6.36
N LEU A 108 -4.06 -17.27 7.10
CA LEU A 108 -3.86 -16.82 8.48
C LEU A 108 -3.85 -15.30 8.59
N PHE A 109 -3.03 -14.62 7.77
CA PHE A 109 -2.95 -13.16 7.79
C PHE A 109 -4.24 -12.50 7.28
N ALA A 110 -4.93 -13.12 6.33
CA ALA A 110 -6.23 -12.66 5.87
C ALA A 110 -7.28 -12.63 6.99
N MET A 111 -7.18 -13.44 8.04
CA MET A 111 -8.16 -13.43 9.14
C MET A 111 -7.95 -12.27 10.13
N LEU A 112 -6.73 -11.71 10.22
CA LEU A 112 -6.38 -10.71 11.23
C LEU A 112 -7.28 -9.46 11.24
N PRO A 113 -7.66 -8.87 10.09
CA PRO A 113 -8.54 -7.71 10.11
C PRO A 113 -9.94 -8.02 10.67
N ILE A 114 -10.53 -9.17 10.30
CA ILE A 114 -11.87 -9.58 10.77
C ILE A 114 -11.90 -9.84 12.27
N MET A 115 -10.81 -10.38 12.83
CA MET A 115 -10.71 -10.65 14.27
C MET A 115 -10.54 -9.38 15.11
N SER A 116 -10.33 -8.24 14.46
CA SER A 116 -10.13 -6.97 15.15
C SER A 116 -11.43 -6.21 15.38
N LYS A 117 -11.43 -5.32 16.38
CA LYS A 117 -12.54 -4.38 16.58
C LYS A 117 -12.60 -3.41 15.40
N HIS A 118 -13.81 -3.04 14.96
CA HIS A 118 -13.98 -2.01 13.94
C HIS A 118 -13.26 -0.72 14.34
N ARG A 119 -12.52 -0.12 13.40
CA ARG A 119 -11.63 1.03 13.63
C ARG A 119 -10.51 0.75 14.63
N GLY A 120 -10.08 -0.51 14.68
CA GLY A 120 -8.94 -0.96 15.47
C GLY A 120 -7.62 -0.64 14.80
N TRP A 121 -6.72 -1.62 14.75
CA TRP A 121 -5.38 -1.45 14.20
C TRP A 121 -5.40 -1.10 12.70
N THR A 122 -6.38 -1.57 11.94
CA THR A 122 -6.58 -1.23 10.51
C THR A 122 -6.83 0.27 10.28
N HIS A 123 -7.21 1.03 11.31
CA HIS A 123 -7.41 2.47 11.19
C HIS A 123 -6.35 3.28 11.97
N ALA A 124 -5.29 2.62 12.47
CA ALA A 124 -4.19 3.31 13.12
C ALA A 124 -3.39 4.16 12.12
N ARG A 125 -2.82 5.28 12.56
CA ARG A 125 -1.97 6.10 11.66
C ARG A 125 -0.70 5.38 11.24
N VAL A 126 -0.19 4.50 12.09
CA VAL A 126 1.06 3.76 11.81
C VAL A 126 0.85 2.71 10.71
N THR A 127 -0.36 2.16 10.56
CA THR A 127 -0.64 1.14 9.55
C THR A 127 -0.66 1.68 8.13
N MET A 128 -0.88 2.99 7.94
CA MET A 128 -0.69 3.62 6.63
C MET A 128 0.77 3.58 6.16
N ILE A 129 1.73 3.32 7.04
CA ILE A 129 3.15 3.13 6.69
C ILE A 129 3.49 1.63 6.67
N LEU A 130 3.07 0.90 7.71
CA LEU A 130 3.45 -0.51 7.87
C LEU A 130 2.83 -1.41 6.80
N ILE A 131 1.56 -1.22 6.44
CA ILE A 131 0.88 -2.11 5.49
C ILE A 131 1.37 -1.86 4.06
N PRO A 132 1.54 -0.61 3.58
CA PRO A 132 2.23 -0.36 2.32
C PRO A 132 3.66 -0.93 2.23
N SER A 133 4.37 -1.08 3.35
CA SER A 133 5.76 -1.56 3.35
C SER A 133 5.93 -2.95 2.76
N VAL A 134 4.85 -3.75 2.64
CA VAL A 134 4.87 -5.05 1.96
C VAL A 134 5.34 -4.94 0.49
N PHE A 135 5.08 -3.82 -0.19
CA PHE A 135 5.56 -3.60 -1.56
C PHE A 135 7.07 -3.39 -1.64
N LEU A 136 7.73 -3.12 -0.52
CA LEU A 136 9.20 -3.07 -0.42
C LEU A 136 9.74 -4.40 0.09
N LEU A 137 9.11 -4.96 1.13
CA LEU A 137 9.61 -6.15 1.83
C LEU A 137 9.42 -7.44 1.05
N ILE A 138 8.28 -7.63 0.36
CA ILE A 138 8.04 -8.87 -0.40
C ILE A 138 9.02 -9.05 -1.56
N PRO A 139 9.29 -8.03 -2.41
CA PRO A 139 10.31 -8.15 -3.44
C PRO A 139 11.70 -8.44 -2.88
N ILE A 140 12.09 -7.79 -1.78
CA ILE A 140 13.37 -8.05 -1.11
C ILE A 140 13.43 -9.51 -0.63
N TYR A 141 12.37 -9.98 0.04
CA TYR A 141 12.29 -11.36 0.51
C TYR A 141 12.36 -12.37 -0.65
N ALA A 142 11.67 -12.10 -1.76
CA ALA A 142 11.63 -13.00 -2.90
C ALA A 142 12.93 -13.02 -3.72
N ALA A 143 13.60 -11.87 -3.86
CA ALA A 143 14.77 -11.72 -4.72
C ALA A 143 16.09 -12.04 -3.99
N TYR A 144 16.17 -11.79 -2.68
CA TYR A 144 17.36 -12.15 -1.90
C TYR A 144 17.38 -13.66 -1.63
N SER A 145 18.34 -14.38 -2.18
CA SER A 145 18.42 -15.85 -2.05
C SER A 145 19.14 -16.33 -0.79
N GLU A 146 19.87 -15.44 -0.12
CA GLU A 146 20.79 -15.77 0.97
C GLU A 146 20.14 -15.71 2.36
N TRP A 147 18.81 -15.80 2.46
CA TRP A 147 18.12 -15.85 3.76
C TRP A 147 18.53 -17.05 4.64
N ARG A 148 19.25 -18.04 4.10
CA ARG A 148 19.66 -19.28 4.78
C ARG A 148 21.13 -19.28 5.24
N THR A 149 21.73 -18.13 5.49
CA THR A 149 23.08 -18.09 6.07
C THR A 149 23.08 -18.67 7.49
N ASP A 150 24.03 -19.55 7.81
CA ASP A 150 24.23 -20.16 9.15
C ASP A 150 24.75 -19.17 10.21
N GLY A 151 24.59 -17.86 9.98
CA GLY A 151 25.08 -16.76 10.81
C GLY A 151 24.03 -16.18 11.76
N THR A 152 24.41 -15.10 12.45
CA THR A 152 23.50 -14.35 13.32
C THR A 152 22.53 -13.48 12.50
N VAL A 153 21.48 -12.96 13.15
CA VAL A 153 20.58 -11.95 12.52
C VAL A 153 21.36 -10.73 12.04
N LEU A 154 22.41 -10.33 12.76
CA LEU A 154 23.23 -9.18 12.36
C LEU A 154 24.01 -9.46 11.07
N ASP A 155 24.53 -10.68 10.91
CA ASP A 155 25.22 -11.10 9.70
C ASP A 155 24.27 -11.10 8.50
N ALA A 156 23.03 -11.60 8.69
CA ALA A 156 22.00 -11.55 7.65
C ALA A 156 21.63 -10.11 7.27
N LEU A 157 21.56 -9.18 8.24
CA LEU A 157 21.29 -7.76 7.96
C LEU A 157 22.45 -7.06 7.25
N ASN A 158 23.69 -7.39 7.61
CA ASN A 158 24.88 -6.87 6.94
C ASN A 158 24.97 -7.38 5.50
N ALA A 159 24.77 -8.68 5.29
CA ALA A 159 24.74 -9.29 3.96
C ALA A 159 23.63 -8.69 3.09
N LEU A 160 22.43 -8.49 3.66
CA LEU A 160 21.34 -7.81 2.95
C LEU A 160 21.70 -6.36 2.57
N ARG A 161 22.39 -5.63 3.47
CA ARG A 161 22.82 -4.26 3.21
C ARG A 161 23.88 -4.18 2.12
N GLU A 162 24.77 -5.17 2.04
CA GLU A 162 25.84 -5.27 1.06
C GLU A 162 25.38 -5.84 -0.29
N TRP A 163 24.16 -6.41 -0.34
CA TRP A 163 23.58 -6.93 -1.57
C TRP A 163 23.40 -5.84 -2.62
N GLU A 164 24.12 -5.97 -3.73
CA GLU A 164 24.10 -5.04 -4.87
C GLU A 164 22.68 -4.79 -5.41
N GLY A 165 21.83 -5.83 -5.42
CA GLY A 165 20.45 -5.75 -5.92
C GLY A 165 19.44 -5.07 -4.99
N LEU A 166 19.84 -4.70 -3.77
CA LEU A 166 18.91 -4.14 -2.77
C LEU A 166 18.24 -2.86 -3.27
N MET A 167 19.04 -1.92 -3.80
CA MET A 167 18.54 -0.61 -4.20
C MET A 167 17.60 -0.70 -5.40
N ASP A 168 17.91 -1.53 -6.38
CA ASP A 168 17.06 -1.74 -7.56
C ASP A 168 15.75 -2.44 -7.17
N THR A 169 15.82 -3.41 -6.25
CA THR A 169 14.64 -4.07 -5.72
C THR A 169 13.73 -3.08 -4.97
N VAL A 170 14.30 -2.24 -4.10
CA VAL A 170 13.56 -1.18 -3.41
C VAL A 170 12.95 -0.20 -4.40
N ARG A 171 13.71 0.28 -5.39
CA ARG A 171 13.22 1.20 -6.43
C ARG A 171 12.09 0.60 -7.25
N SER A 172 12.12 -0.71 -7.51
CA SER A 172 11.05 -1.39 -8.24
C SER A 172 9.72 -1.43 -7.48
N GLY A 173 9.77 -1.55 -6.15
CA GLY A 173 8.60 -1.58 -5.26
C GLY A 173 8.12 -0.21 -4.81
N PHE A 174 8.99 0.81 -4.84
CA PHE A 174 8.72 2.14 -4.30
C PHE A 174 7.49 2.84 -4.90
N PRO A 175 7.23 2.79 -6.23
CA PRO A 175 6.00 3.36 -6.78
C PRO A 175 4.72 2.77 -6.19
N PHE A 176 4.70 1.46 -5.95
CA PHE A 176 3.56 0.76 -5.35
C PHE A 176 3.42 1.07 -3.87
N TYR A 177 4.54 1.21 -3.15
CA TYR A 177 4.55 1.72 -1.77
C TYR A 177 3.92 3.12 -1.69
N VAL A 178 4.33 4.04 -2.57
CA VAL A 178 3.77 5.41 -2.61
C VAL A 178 2.28 5.38 -2.95
N ALA A 179 1.88 4.61 -3.95
CA ALA A 179 0.48 4.49 -4.35
C ALA A 179 -0.41 3.93 -3.22
N SER A 180 0.04 2.86 -2.57
CA SER A 180 -0.67 2.26 -1.44
C SER A 180 -0.70 3.18 -0.22
N PHE A 181 0.40 3.85 0.10
CA PHE A 181 0.46 4.87 1.14
C PHE A 181 -0.55 5.99 0.91
N ILE A 182 -0.60 6.56 -0.30
CA ILE A 182 -1.53 7.64 -0.65
C ILE A 182 -2.99 7.16 -0.54
N GLY A 183 -3.30 5.98 -1.08
CA GLY A 183 -4.62 5.38 -0.97
C GLY A 183 -5.07 5.24 0.48
N TYR A 184 -4.22 4.62 1.31
CA TYR A 184 -4.48 4.38 2.72
C TYR A 184 -4.62 5.69 3.50
N ALA A 185 -3.69 6.64 3.32
CA ALA A 185 -3.73 7.93 3.98
C ALA A 185 -5.00 8.72 3.62
N THR A 186 -5.45 8.61 2.36
CA THR A 186 -6.71 9.20 1.90
C THR A 186 -7.90 8.61 2.63
N HIS A 187 -7.94 7.28 2.82
CA HIS A 187 -8.96 6.64 3.64
C HIS A 187 -9.00 7.23 5.05
N LEU A 188 -7.86 7.23 5.75
CA LEU A 188 -7.78 7.77 7.12
C LEU A 188 -8.12 9.26 7.19
N HIS A 189 -7.88 10.01 6.12
CA HIS A 189 -8.26 11.41 6.03
C HIS A 189 -9.78 11.59 5.92
N LEU A 190 -10.43 10.85 5.02
CA LEU A 190 -11.88 10.88 4.84
C LEU A 190 -12.62 10.49 6.13
N ASP A 191 -12.03 9.56 6.88
CA ASP A 191 -12.56 9.10 8.15
C ASP A 191 -12.23 10.06 9.33
N GLY A 192 -11.50 11.15 9.07
CA GLY A 192 -11.14 12.19 10.04
C GLY A 192 -10.07 11.78 11.06
N ILE A 193 -9.40 10.65 10.82
CA ILE A 193 -8.38 10.06 11.70
C ILE A 193 -7.02 10.71 11.49
N LEU A 194 -6.64 10.94 10.22
CA LEU A 194 -5.36 11.55 9.87
C LEU A 194 -5.32 13.02 10.30
N PHE A 195 -6.26 13.81 9.78
CA PHE A 195 -6.44 15.21 10.14
C PHE A 195 -7.80 15.39 10.82
N ARG A 196 -7.80 15.80 12.10
CA ARG A 196 -9.05 16.13 12.79
C ARG A 196 -9.67 17.35 12.11
N SER A 197 -10.85 17.17 11.50
CA SER A 197 -11.57 18.26 10.87
C SER A 197 -11.95 19.33 11.91
N ARG A 198 -11.75 20.62 11.57
CA ARG A 198 -12.17 21.77 12.40
C ARG A 198 -13.65 21.70 12.78
N LYS A 199 -14.49 21.02 11.97
CA LYS A 199 -15.92 20.82 12.22
C LYS A 199 -16.17 19.87 13.39
N ALA A 200 -15.40 18.79 13.50
CA ALA A 200 -15.47 17.85 14.63
C ALA A 200 -15.00 18.51 15.94
N GLN A 201 -13.99 19.38 15.85
CA GLN A 201 -13.52 20.17 16.99
C GLN A 201 -14.58 21.20 17.44
N ARG A 202 -15.25 21.88 16.50
CA ARG A 202 -16.37 22.80 16.79
C ARG A 202 -17.60 22.11 17.36
N GLN A 203 -17.94 20.91 16.90
CA GLN A 203 -19.06 20.12 17.47
C GLN A 203 -18.77 19.66 18.89
N LYS A 204 -17.54 19.22 19.20
CA LYS A 204 -17.14 18.89 20.58
C LYS A 204 -17.18 20.11 21.52
N VAL A 205 -16.87 21.30 21.02
CA VAL A 205 -16.98 22.55 21.80
C VAL A 205 -18.44 22.92 22.05
N ARG A 206 -19.34 22.71 21.08
CA ARG A 206 -20.79 22.95 21.24
C ARG A 206 -21.47 21.93 22.15
N ALA A 207 -21.05 20.66 22.14
CA ALA A 207 -21.61 19.62 23.01
C ALA A 207 -21.12 19.71 24.47
N LYS A 208 -20.16 20.58 24.76
CA LYS A 208 -19.66 20.88 26.12
C LYS A 208 -20.24 22.19 26.70
N LYS A 209 -21.09 22.89 25.95
CA LYS A 209 -21.91 24.01 26.42
C LYS A 209 -23.32 23.49 26.66
#